data_AF-A0A1F6EIG6-F1
#
_entry.id   AF-A0A1F6EIG6-F1
#
_cell.length_a   1.000
_cell.length_b   1.000
_cell.length_c   1.000
_cell.angle_alpha   90.00
_cell.angle_beta   90.00
_cell.angle_gamma   90.00
#
_symmetry.space_group_name_H-M   'P 1'
#
loop_
_entity.id
_entity.type
_entity.pdbx_description
1 polymer ?
#
loop_
_entity_poly.entity_id
_entity_poly.type
_entity_poly.pdbx_seq_one_letter_code
_entity_poly.pdbx_strand_id
1 'polypeptide(L)'
;MPNHPHFLLQERDYGGITTFMQKLLTAYTMFFNKKYERTGTLLSGRFKAVHVESDSHFRRVVNYIHANPAELYEPKWKEGIVRNEMQLKKKLLAYPYSSFPDYEGVERPHNLIVNINAAMEHLHKKPSYKTLIDDARTFHRQERDTLKELAS
;
A
#
# COMPACT_ATOMS: atom_id res chain seq x y z
N MET A 1 0.67 -7.99 2.66
CA MET A 1 0.80 -7.97 4.14
C MET A 1 0.68 -9.41 4.64
N PRO A 2 1.70 -10.04 5.27
CA PRO A 2 2.25 -9.52 6.52
C PRO A 2 3.74 -9.12 6.50
N ASN A 3 4.46 -9.32 5.40
CA ASN A 3 5.93 -9.23 5.39
C ASN A 3 6.53 -7.97 4.75
N HIS A 4 5.77 -7.14 4.03
CA HIS A 4 6.26 -5.89 3.45
C HIS A 4 5.13 -4.84 3.30
N PRO A 5 5.42 -3.54 3.48
CA PRO A 5 4.49 -2.45 3.18
C PRO A 5 4.55 -2.04 1.70
N HIS A 6 3.47 -1.41 1.21
CA HIS A 6 3.44 -0.69 -0.06
C HIS A 6 3.19 0.79 0.20
N PHE A 7 3.99 1.66 -0.41
CA PHE A 7 3.86 3.11 -0.31
C PHE A 7 3.56 3.73 -1.68
N LEU A 8 2.74 4.77 -1.69
CA LEU A 8 2.59 5.69 -2.81
C LEU A 8 3.21 7.01 -2.38
N LEU A 9 4.26 7.41 -3.08
CA LEU A 9 5.07 8.58 -2.73
C LEU A 9 5.20 9.50 -3.95
N GLN A 10 5.08 10.80 -3.73
CA GLN A 10 5.38 11.82 -4.71
C GLN A 10 6.75 12.40 -4.40
N GLU A 11 7.65 12.38 -5.39
CA GLU A 11 8.96 12.99 -5.25
C GLU A 11 8.83 14.52 -5.33
N ARG A 12 9.35 15.23 -4.32
CA ARG A 12 9.35 16.71 -4.28
C ARG A 12 10.66 17.32 -4.75
N ASP A 13 11.75 16.61 -4.52
CA ASP A 13 13.11 16.97 -4.88
C ASP A 13 13.79 15.76 -5.50
N TYR A 14 14.67 15.97 -6.48
CA TYR A 14 15.38 14.89 -7.15
C TYR A 14 16.10 13.96 -6.15
N GLY A 15 15.78 12.67 -6.17
CA GLY A 15 16.35 11.68 -5.25
C GLY A 15 15.77 11.73 -3.83
N GLY A 16 14.71 12.51 -3.62
CA GLY A 16 14.04 12.68 -2.33
C GLY A 16 13.42 11.37 -1.82
N ILE A 17 12.84 10.55 -2.71
CA ILE A 17 12.26 9.25 -2.30
C ILE A 17 13.36 8.31 -1.81
N THR A 18 14.49 8.23 -2.52
CA THR A 18 15.63 7.39 -2.12
C THR A 18 16.15 7.79 -0.74
N THR A 19 16.36 9.09 -0.51
CA THR A 19 16.79 9.62 0.78
C THR A 19 15.78 9.34 1.89
N PHE A 20 14.49 9.52 1.60
CA PHE A 20 13.41 9.24 2.54
C PHE A 20 13.37 7.77 2.95
N MET A 21 13.38 6.85 1.97
CA MET A 21 13.34 5.41 2.21
C MET A 21 14.58 4.93 2.97
N GLN A 22 15.77 5.44 2.64
CA GLN A 22 16.99 5.12 3.39
C GLN A 22 16.83 5.49 4.88
N LYS A 23 16.42 6.73 5.18
CA LYS A 23 16.23 7.19 6.56
C LYS A 23 15.16 6.39 7.30
N LEU A 24 14.00 6.18 6.67
CA LEU A 24 12.88 5.44 7.26
C LEU A 24 13.26 4.01 7.63
N LEU A 25 13.83 3.27 6.68
CA LEU A 25 14.16 1.85 6.85
C LEU A 25 15.32 1.65 7.83
N THR A 26 16.34 2.52 7.81
CA THR A 26 17.43 2.51 8.79
C THR A 26 16.92 2.80 10.20
N ALA A 27 16.14 3.87 10.37
CA ALA A 27 15.59 4.23 11.68
C ALA A 27 14.71 3.13 12.25
N TYR A 28 13.84 2.53 11.43
CA TYR A 28 12.98 1.43 11.84
C TYR A 28 13.78 0.18 12.23
N THR A 29 14.81 -0.19 11.44
CA THR A 29 15.69 -1.33 11.75
C THR A 29 16.41 -1.12 13.08
N MET A 30 16.98 0.07 13.30
CA MET A 30 17.65 0.42 14.56
C MET A 30 16.70 0.37 15.75
N PHE A 31 15.51 0.96 15.61
CA PHE A 31 14.47 0.94 16.64
C PHE A 31 14.07 -0.50 16.99
N PHE A 32 13.77 -1.33 15.98
CA PHE A 32 13.35 -2.71 16.18
C PHE A 32 14.45 -3.54 16.86
N ASN A 33 15.68 -3.44 16.36
CA ASN A 33 16.82 -4.14 16.95
C ASN A 33 17.04 -3.74 18.41
N LYS A 34 16.97 -2.44 18.72
CA LYS A 34 17.08 -1.95 20.10
C LYS A 34 15.92 -2.44 20.98
N LYS A 35 14.68 -2.39 20.48
CA LYS A 35 13.48 -2.77 21.24
C LYS A 35 13.43 -4.26 21.58
N TYR A 36 13.90 -5.10 20.67
CA TYR A 36 13.83 -6.57 20.79
C TYR A 36 15.20 -7.21 21.07
N GLU A 37 16.21 -6.41 21.45
CA GLU A 37 17.57 -6.87 21.77
C GLU A 37 18.19 -7.75 20.66
N ARG A 38 17.91 -7.41 19.40
CA ARG A 38 18.44 -8.10 18.23
C ARG A 38 19.64 -7.37 17.65
N THR A 39 20.44 -8.09 16.89
CA THR A 39 21.51 -7.55 16.05
C THR A 39 21.32 -8.02 14.59
N GLY A 40 21.97 -7.33 13.66
CA GLY A 40 21.92 -7.67 12.23
C GLY A 40 20.79 -7.01 11.45
N THR A 41 20.54 -7.52 10.24
CA THR A 41 19.56 -6.98 9.29
C THR A 41 18.14 -7.35 9.68
N LEU A 42 17.19 -6.43 9.45
CA LEU A 42 15.75 -6.68 9.64
C LEU A 42 15.01 -6.87 8.30
N LEU A 43 15.44 -6.14 7.27
CA LEU A 43 14.80 -6.11 5.95
C LEU A 43 15.61 -6.96 4.97
N SER A 44 14.92 -7.67 4.07
CA SER A 44 15.52 -8.63 3.14
C SER A 44 16.17 -8.01 1.90
N GLY A 45 16.30 -6.69 1.82
CA GLY A 45 16.92 -6.04 0.66
C GLY A 45 16.68 -4.54 0.58
N ARG A 46 17.05 -3.97 -0.57
CA ARG A 46 16.74 -2.57 -0.92
C ARG A 46 15.25 -2.43 -1.23
N PHE A 47 14.70 -1.23 -1.04
CA PHE A 47 13.36 -0.95 -1.55
C PHE A 47 13.34 -1.05 -3.08
N LYS A 48 12.21 -1.46 -3.63
CA LYS A 48 11.96 -1.48 -5.08
C LYS A 48 10.85 -0.46 -5.38
N ALA A 49 10.90 0.15 -6.56
CA ALA A 49 9.97 1.21 -6.95
C ALA A 49 9.55 1.03 -8.41
N VAL A 50 8.30 1.41 -8.70
CA VAL A 50 7.74 1.49 -10.05
C VAL A 50 7.21 2.89 -10.24
N HIS A 51 7.56 3.51 -11.35
CA HIS A 51 7.10 4.85 -11.69
C HIS A 51 5.64 4.81 -12.16
N VAL A 52 4.84 5.78 -11.72
CA VAL A 52 3.43 5.89 -12.09
C VAL A 52 3.29 6.91 -13.22
N GLU A 53 3.09 6.41 -14.43
CA GLU A 53 3.17 7.21 -15.68
C GLU A 53 1.85 7.87 -16.12
N SER A 54 0.71 7.48 -15.56
CA SER A 54 -0.60 8.05 -15.95
C SER A 54 -1.61 8.04 -14.81
N ASP A 55 -2.63 8.90 -14.89
CA ASP A 55 -3.73 8.94 -13.91
C ASP A 55 -4.48 7.59 -13.83
N SER A 56 -4.59 6.89 -14.96
CA SER A 56 -5.22 5.57 -15.01
C SER A 56 -4.38 4.53 -14.25
N HIS A 57 -3.06 4.60 -14.36
CA HIS A 57 -2.13 3.78 -13.61
C HIS A 57 -2.16 4.16 -12.12
N PHE A 58 -2.16 5.46 -11.80
CA PHE A 58 -2.28 5.98 -10.44
C PHE A 58 -3.52 5.43 -9.72
N ARG A 59 -4.70 5.51 -10.35
CA ARG A 59 -5.94 4.97 -9.78
C ARG A 59 -5.84 3.47 -9.49
N ARG A 60 -5.28 2.70 -10.42
CA ARG A 60 -5.10 1.25 -10.25
C ARG A 60 -4.13 0.93 -9.11
N VAL A 61 -3.04 1.68 -8.97
CA VAL A 61 -2.06 1.52 -7.89
C VAL A 61 -2.68 1.84 -6.53
N VAL A 62 -3.41 2.95 -6.40
CA VAL A 62 -4.13 3.30 -5.15
C VAL A 62 -5.07 2.17 -4.74
N ASN A 63 -5.89 1.69 -5.69
CA ASN A 63 -6.82 0.59 -5.46
C ASN A 63 -6.08 -0.70 -5.06
N TYR A 64 -4.99 -1.04 -5.74
CA TYR A 64 -4.18 -2.21 -5.41
C TYR A 64 -3.58 -2.14 -4.01
N ILE A 65 -3.00 -0.99 -3.62
CA ILE A 65 -2.43 -0.78 -2.28
C ILE A 65 -3.50 -0.99 -1.20
N HIS A 66 -4.70 -0.40 -1.39
CA HIS A 66 -5.80 -0.54 -0.43
C HIS A 66 -6.43 -1.94 -0.41
N ALA A 67 -6.38 -2.67 -1.53
CA ALA A 67 -6.85 -4.04 -1.61
C ALA A 67 -5.86 -5.06 -1.05
N ASN A 68 -4.56 -4.76 -1.00
CA ASN A 68 -3.53 -5.72 -0.57
C ASN A 68 -3.77 -6.38 0.80
N PRO A 69 -4.31 -5.68 1.83
CA PRO A 69 -4.66 -6.31 3.11
C PRO A 69 -5.75 -7.39 2.99
N ALA A 70 -6.49 -7.47 1.88
CA ALA A 70 -7.45 -8.54 1.64
C ALA A 70 -6.81 -9.93 1.69
N GLU A 71 -5.51 -10.04 1.37
CA GLU A 71 -4.74 -11.28 1.47
C GLU A 71 -4.84 -11.94 2.86
N LEU A 72 -4.95 -11.13 3.92
CA LEU A 72 -5.05 -11.60 5.31
C LEU A 72 -6.38 -12.30 5.62
N TYR A 73 -7.43 -12.01 4.83
CA TYR A 73 -8.80 -12.43 5.11
C TYR A 73 -9.35 -13.38 4.02
N GLU A 74 -8.95 -13.16 2.78
CA GLU A 74 -9.40 -13.86 1.57
C GLU A 74 -8.18 -14.16 0.69
N PRO A 75 -7.34 -15.18 0.99
CA PRO A 75 -6.06 -15.41 0.29
C PRO A 75 -6.18 -15.57 -1.24
N LYS A 76 -7.36 -15.98 -1.73
CA LYS A 76 -7.65 -16.14 -3.16
C LYS A 76 -8.30 -14.91 -3.80
N TRP A 77 -8.30 -13.75 -3.14
CA TRP A 77 -8.97 -12.54 -3.63
C TRP A 77 -8.44 -12.08 -5.00
N LYS A 78 -7.14 -12.31 -5.27
CA LYS A 78 -6.45 -12.06 -6.55
C LYS A 78 -6.95 -12.95 -7.68
N GLU A 79 -7.41 -14.16 -7.37
CA GLU A 79 -8.00 -15.11 -8.32
C GLU A 79 -9.48 -14.80 -8.59
N GLY A 80 -10.06 -13.78 -7.97
CA GLY A 80 -11.48 -13.47 -8.10
C GLY A 80 -12.36 -14.07 -7.00
N ILE A 81 -11.78 -14.87 -6.11
CA ILE A 81 -12.53 -15.62 -5.10
C ILE A 81 -12.60 -14.81 -3.81
N VAL A 82 -13.78 -14.29 -3.49
CA VAL A 82 -14.10 -13.62 -2.22
C VAL A 82 -15.38 -14.26 -1.69
N ARG A 83 -15.34 -14.83 -0.48
CA ARG A 83 -16.47 -15.57 0.09
C ARG A 83 -17.54 -14.62 0.59
N ASN A 84 -17.14 -13.50 1.19
CA ASN A 84 -18.07 -12.51 1.72
C ASN A 84 -17.55 -11.09 1.52
N GLU A 85 -18.04 -10.41 0.47
CA GLU A 85 -17.61 -9.05 0.15
C GLU A 85 -17.94 -8.03 1.24
N MET A 86 -19.10 -8.16 1.89
CA MET A 86 -19.49 -7.24 2.96
C MET A 86 -18.54 -7.35 4.16
N GLN A 87 -18.18 -8.58 4.54
CA GLN A 87 -17.23 -8.84 5.61
C GLN A 87 -15.82 -8.37 5.23
N LEU A 88 -15.37 -8.63 4.00
CA LEU A 88 -14.08 -8.17 3.52
C LEU A 88 -13.98 -6.63 3.55
N LYS A 89 -15.02 -5.92 3.06
CA LYS A 89 -15.09 -4.46 3.15
C LYS A 89 -14.94 -3.97 4.59
N LYS A 90 -15.67 -4.57 5.54
CA LYS A 90 -15.58 -4.22 6.97
C LYS A 90 -14.18 -4.46 7.52
N LYS A 91 -13.51 -5.54 7.10
CA LYS A 91 -12.15 -5.87 7.51
C LYS A 91 -11.12 -4.89 6.94
N LEU A 92 -11.25 -4.50 5.67
CA LEU A 92 -10.37 -3.49 5.05
C LEU A 92 -10.52 -2.11 5.72
N LEU A 93 -11.75 -1.70 6.03
CA LEU A 93 -12.03 -0.47 6.79
C LEU A 93 -11.47 -0.50 8.23
N ALA A 94 -11.45 -1.67 8.85
CA ALA A 94 -10.92 -1.84 10.20
C ALA A 94 -9.39 -2.04 10.24
N TYR A 95 -8.72 -2.18 9.09
CA TYR A 95 -7.29 -2.45 9.03
C TYR A 95 -6.49 -1.16 9.27
N PRO A 96 -5.77 -1.02 10.41
CA PRO A 96 -5.18 0.25 10.81
C PRO A 96 -3.93 0.62 9.99
N TYR A 97 -3.30 -0.34 9.32
CA TYR A 97 -2.05 -0.14 8.59
C TYR A 97 -2.27 0.08 7.08
N SER A 98 -3.43 0.63 6.71
CA SER A 98 -3.76 1.12 5.37
C SER A 98 -4.30 2.53 5.49
N SER A 99 -4.14 3.35 4.45
CA SER A 99 -4.80 4.66 4.37
C SER A 99 -6.24 4.59 3.84
N PHE A 100 -6.77 3.41 3.52
CA PHE A 100 -8.14 3.23 3.04
C PHE A 100 -9.22 3.82 3.97
N PRO A 101 -9.15 3.67 5.30
CA PRO A 101 -10.13 4.28 6.21
C PRO A 101 -10.12 5.81 6.14
N ASP A 102 -8.98 6.43 5.86
CA ASP A 102 -8.85 7.88 5.77
C ASP A 102 -9.59 8.44 4.55
N TYR A 103 -9.56 7.72 3.42
CA TYR A 103 -10.41 8.06 2.26
C TYR A 103 -11.89 8.01 2.64
N GLU A 104 -12.27 7.14 3.58
CA GLU A 104 -13.64 6.98 4.10
C GLU A 104 -14.00 7.97 5.21
N GLY A 105 -13.13 8.94 5.50
CA GLY A 105 -13.37 10.02 6.46
C GLY A 105 -13.21 9.61 7.92
N VAL A 106 -12.53 8.49 8.18
CA VAL A 106 -12.26 8.04 9.55
C VAL A 106 -11.16 8.90 10.18
N GLU A 107 -11.52 9.59 11.27
CA GLU A 107 -10.58 10.37 12.07
C GLU A 107 -9.68 9.46 12.93
N ARG A 108 -8.36 9.64 12.80
CA ARG A 108 -7.35 8.85 13.51
C ARG A 108 -5.99 9.56 13.49
N PRO A 109 -5.08 9.27 14.44
CA PRO A 109 -3.75 9.90 14.46
C PRO A 109 -2.94 9.74 13.16
N HIS A 110 -3.16 8.65 12.42
CA HIS A 110 -2.49 8.37 11.16
C HIS A 110 -2.87 9.33 10.03
N ASN A 111 -3.97 10.09 10.13
CA ASN A 111 -4.33 11.09 9.12
C ASN A 111 -3.19 12.13 8.93
N LEU A 112 -2.37 12.37 9.96
CA LEU A 112 -1.28 13.35 9.93
C LEU A 112 -0.13 13.00 8.97
N ILE A 113 0.00 11.72 8.59
CA ILE A 113 1.05 11.23 7.70
C ILE A 113 0.53 10.83 6.32
N VAL A 114 -0.75 11.12 6.03
CA VAL A 114 -1.41 10.79 4.76
C VAL A 114 -1.89 12.08 4.10
N ASN A 115 -1.43 12.36 2.89
CA ASN A 115 -1.93 13.49 2.11
C ASN A 115 -3.01 13.03 1.13
N ILE A 116 -4.26 12.94 1.61
CA ILE A 116 -5.40 12.54 0.78
C ILE A 116 -5.66 13.56 -0.32
N ASN A 117 -5.53 14.86 -0.02
CA ASN A 117 -5.82 15.91 -0.98
C ASN A 117 -4.92 15.82 -2.22
N ALA A 118 -3.61 15.64 -2.02
CA ALA A 118 -2.69 15.43 -3.13
C ALA A 118 -3.03 14.19 -3.97
N ALA A 119 -3.48 13.09 -3.33
CA ALA A 119 -3.93 11.93 -4.08
C ALA A 119 -5.25 12.20 -4.83
N MET A 120 -6.16 12.96 -4.23
CA MET A 120 -7.46 13.31 -4.81
C MET A 120 -7.38 14.29 -5.97
N GLU A 121 -6.34 15.11 -6.06
CA GLU A 121 -6.05 15.94 -7.25
C GLU A 121 -5.88 15.08 -8.51
N HIS A 122 -5.27 13.89 -8.37
CA HIS A 122 -5.10 12.93 -9.45
C HIS A 122 -6.24 11.91 -9.54
N LEU A 123 -7.03 11.73 -8.47
CA LEU A 123 -8.19 10.86 -8.45
C LEU A 123 -9.45 11.68 -8.73
N HIS A 124 -9.87 11.73 -10.00
CA HIS A 124 -11.15 12.33 -10.39
C HIS A 124 -12.37 11.77 -9.62
N LYS A 125 -12.21 10.60 -8.98
CA LYS A 125 -13.21 9.97 -8.10
C LYS A 125 -12.52 9.22 -6.98
N LYS A 126 -13.06 9.35 -5.76
CA LYS A 126 -12.61 8.59 -4.59
C LYS A 126 -12.69 7.07 -4.84
N PRO A 127 -11.68 6.28 -4.42
CA PRO A 127 -11.74 4.83 -4.41
C PRO A 127 -12.99 4.34 -3.68
N SER A 128 -13.88 3.64 -4.39
CA SER A 128 -14.98 2.89 -3.77
C SER A 128 -14.57 1.45 -3.56
N TYR A 129 -15.17 0.74 -2.60
CA TYR A 129 -14.89 -0.68 -2.41
C TYR A 129 -15.06 -1.52 -3.69
N LYS A 130 -16.12 -1.27 -4.47
CA LYS A 130 -16.39 -2.00 -5.72
C LYS A 130 -15.26 -1.80 -6.73
N THR A 131 -14.90 -0.55 -7.01
CA THR A 131 -13.79 -0.22 -7.91
C THR A 131 -12.44 -0.71 -7.37
N LEU A 132 -12.26 -0.71 -6.05
CA LEU A 132 -11.04 -1.13 -5.39
C LEU A 132 -10.72 -2.59 -5.70
N ILE A 133 -11.68 -3.51 -5.52
CA ILE A 133 -11.44 -4.94 -5.75
C ILE A 133 -11.27 -5.23 -7.24
N ASP A 134 -12.13 -4.67 -8.10
CA ASP A 134 -12.09 -4.94 -9.54
C ASP A 134 -10.83 -4.36 -10.22
N ASP A 135 -10.46 -3.12 -9.88
CA ASP A 135 -9.24 -2.50 -10.42
C ASP A 135 -8.00 -3.18 -9.88
N ALA A 136 -7.95 -3.53 -8.58
CA ALA A 136 -6.80 -4.21 -7.99
C ALA A 136 -6.55 -5.59 -8.63
N ARG A 137 -7.63 -6.34 -8.93
CA ARG A 137 -7.53 -7.62 -9.65
C ARG A 137 -7.01 -7.42 -11.07
N THR A 138 -7.52 -6.41 -11.78
CA THR A 138 -7.10 -6.10 -13.14
C THR A 138 -5.62 -5.69 -13.17
N PHE A 139 -5.22 -4.81 -12.26
CA PHE A 139 -3.84 -4.39 -12.08
C PHE A 139 -2.93 -5.56 -11.74
N HIS A 140 -3.32 -6.42 -10.79
CA HIS A 140 -2.51 -7.59 -10.41
C HIS A 140 -2.30 -8.56 -11.58
N ARG A 141 -3.28 -8.73 -12.47
CA ARG A 141 -3.14 -9.57 -13.67
C ARG A 141 -2.20 -8.94 -14.69
N GLN A 142 -2.28 -7.63 -14.90
CA GLN A 142 -1.45 -6.90 -15.87
C GLN A 142 -0.01 -6.79 -15.42
N GLU A 143 0.22 -6.48 -14.15
CA GLU A 143 1.53 -6.22 -13.56
C GLU A 143 2.06 -7.41 -12.76
N ARG A 144 1.58 -8.63 -13.05
CA ARG A 144 1.86 -9.81 -12.20
C ARG A 144 3.36 -10.04 -12.04
N ASP A 145 4.09 -9.95 -13.14
CA ASP A 145 5.53 -10.24 -13.15
C ASP A 145 6.33 -9.11 -12.52
N THR A 146 6.00 -7.85 -12.82
CA THR A 146 6.51 -6.67 -12.10
C THR A 146 6.30 -6.81 -10.60
N LEU A 147 5.08 -7.11 -10.15
CA LEU A 147 4.74 -7.23 -8.73
C LEU A 147 5.43 -8.41 -8.03
N LYS A 148 5.64 -9.53 -8.73
CA LYS A 148 6.45 -10.65 -8.21
C LYS A 148 7.90 -10.24 -8.05
N GLU A 149 8.45 -9.50 -9.00
CA GLU A 149 9.78 -8.94 -8.86
C GLU A 149 9.85 -7.99 -7.66
N LEU A 150 8.86 -7.12 -7.45
CA LEU A 150 8.81 -6.23 -6.28
C LEU A 150 8.69 -6.96 -4.93
N ALA A 151 8.05 -8.14 -4.92
CA ALA A 151 7.78 -8.91 -3.70
C ALA A 151 8.87 -9.93 -3.33
N SER A 152 9.83 -10.19 -4.22
CA SER A 152 11.00 -11.06 -3.98
C SER A 152 12.16 -10.31 -3.32
#